data_AF-A0AAU4GDF1-F1
#
_entry.id   AF-A0AAU4GDF1-F1
#
_cell.length_a   1.000
_cell.length_b   1.000
_cell.length_c   1.000
_cell.angle_alpha   90.00
_cell.angle_beta   90.00
_cell.angle_gamma   90.00
#
_symmetry.space_group_name_H-M   'P 1'
#
loop_
_entity.id
_entity.type
_entity.pdbx_description
1 polymer ?
#
loop_
_entity_poly.entity_id
_entity_poly.type
_entity_poly.pdbx_seq_one_letter_code
_entity_poly.pdbx_strand_id
1 'polypeptide(L)'
;MSHPPIIDAGPGLNFFSINKERLLIGVLGPLSAPETVQNEVLRKSRQDERFRAAAVVWRKLTPAWMRVLSDAQTPELAAAVHRITRQSMEQRLKHPKDLGETMVIAHAVVAAEAGETVTVLIDDGPGARTATAEISRLQRFQAGGRGVGSIRLVSTLTVLELAAGTQHVPDKPAMRAIYARLRCLDDGLPPIEKTSLLESPRWS
;
A
#
# COMPACT_ATOMS: atom_id res chain seq x y z
N MET A 1 -17.97 5.49 -6.45
CA MET A 1 -16.94 6.44 -6.00
C MET A 1 -15.68 5.65 -5.66
N SER A 2 -14.48 6.22 -5.81
CA SER A 2 -13.21 5.53 -5.51
C SER A 2 -12.68 5.95 -4.13
N HIS A 3 -12.38 4.97 -3.29
CA HIS A 3 -11.69 5.20 -2.02
C HIS A 3 -10.24 5.64 -2.30
N PRO A 4 -9.64 6.57 -1.53
CA PRO A 4 -8.21 6.84 -1.60
C PRO A 4 -7.41 5.53 -1.49
N PRO A 5 -6.36 5.30 -2.31
CA PRO A 5 -5.56 4.10 -2.20
C PRO A 5 -5.03 3.89 -0.79
N ILE A 6 -5.03 2.65 -0.31
CA ILE A 6 -4.55 2.28 1.03
C ILE A 6 -3.12 1.76 0.89
N ILE A 7 -2.16 2.42 1.56
CA ILE A 7 -0.74 2.07 1.51
C ILE A 7 -0.31 1.27 2.73
N ASP A 8 0.48 0.23 2.49
CA ASP A 8 1.17 -0.53 3.54
C ASP A 8 2.46 0.16 4.04
N ALA A 9 2.91 -0.24 5.24
CA ALA A 9 4.09 0.32 5.87
C ALA A 9 5.35 0.15 5.04
N GLY A 10 5.57 -0.99 4.38
CA GLY A 10 6.78 -1.25 3.58
C GLY A 10 6.97 -0.24 2.44
N PRO A 11 6.04 -0.21 1.45
CA PRO A 11 6.10 0.75 0.35
C PRO A 11 6.11 2.20 0.84
N GLY A 12 5.28 2.54 1.83
CA GLY A 12 5.24 3.89 2.40
C GLY A 12 6.59 4.32 2.96
N LEU A 13 7.21 3.45 3.76
CA LEU A 13 8.53 3.68 4.34
C LEU A 13 9.59 3.88 3.25
N ASN A 14 9.62 3.01 2.24
CA ASN A 14 10.63 3.04 1.18
C ASN A 14 10.57 4.33 0.36
N PHE A 15 9.40 4.66 -0.20
CA PHE A 15 9.25 5.86 -1.03
C PHE A 15 9.48 7.16 -0.24
N PHE A 16 8.99 7.24 1.00
CA PHE A 16 9.16 8.45 1.81
C PHE A 16 10.61 8.64 2.25
N SER A 17 11.33 7.54 2.49
CA SER A 17 12.75 7.58 2.87
C SER A 17 13.66 8.09 1.75
N ILE A 18 13.25 7.93 0.49
CA ILE A 18 13.99 8.44 -0.66
C ILE A 18 13.41 9.76 -1.22
N ASN A 19 12.47 10.38 -0.51
CA ASN A 19 11.75 11.60 -0.90
C ASN A 19 11.07 11.49 -2.27
N LYS A 20 10.38 10.36 -2.49
CA LYS A 20 9.59 10.08 -3.70
C LYS A 20 8.10 9.94 -3.39
N GLU A 21 7.60 10.58 -2.33
CA GLU A 21 6.18 10.69 -2.03
C GLU A 21 5.37 11.33 -3.16
N ARG A 22 5.95 12.32 -3.86
CA ARG A 22 5.31 12.96 -5.01
C ARG A 22 5.14 12.02 -6.20
N LEU A 23 6.04 11.05 -6.36
CA LEU A 23 5.91 10.02 -7.38
C LEU A 23 4.71 9.13 -7.04
N LEU A 24 4.63 8.62 -5.79
CA LEU A 24 3.49 7.82 -5.34
C LEU A 24 2.17 8.55 -5.55
N ILE A 25 2.07 9.78 -5.05
CA ILE A 25 0.85 10.60 -5.14
C ILE A 25 0.54 10.95 -6.60
N GLY A 26 1.56 11.22 -7.43
CA GLY A 26 1.38 11.51 -8.85
C GLY A 26 0.81 10.32 -9.63
N VAL A 27 1.12 9.09 -9.22
CA VAL A 27 0.64 7.85 -9.86
C VAL A 27 -0.71 7.39 -9.31
N LEU A 28 -0.89 7.44 -7.99
CA LEU A 28 -2.04 6.84 -7.30
C LEU A 28 -3.10 7.86 -6.85
N GLY A 29 -2.75 9.14 -6.79
CA GLY A 29 -3.56 10.19 -6.16
C GLY A 29 -3.34 10.29 -4.64
N PRO A 30 -4.19 11.05 -3.92
CA PRO A 30 -4.15 11.14 -2.47
C PRO A 30 -4.26 9.77 -1.80
N LEU A 31 -3.42 9.51 -0.81
CA LEU A 31 -3.29 8.20 -0.17
C LEU A 31 -4.06 8.14 1.14
N SER A 32 -4.22 6.92 1.65
CA SER A 32 -4.68 6.64 2.99
C SER A 32 -3.89 5.49 3.63
N ALA A 33 -3.85 5.43 4.95
CA ALA A 33 -3.17 4.38 5.70
C ALA A 33 -3.86 4.12 7.05
N PRO A 34 -3.93 2.86 7.51
CA PRO A 34 -4.35 2.56 8.88
C PRO A 34 -3.46 3.23 9.94
N GLU A 35 -4.01 3.52 11.12
CA GLU A 35 -3.26 4.04 12.28
C GLU A 35 -2.05 3.16 12.62
N THR A 36 -2.21 1.84 12.56
CA THR A 36 -1.12 0.88 12.79
C THR A 36 0.03 1.08 11.79
N VAL A 37 -0.29 1.31 10.51
CA VAL A 37 0.72 1.56 9.47
C VAL A 37 1.44 2.88 9.73
N GLN A 38 0.71 3.94 10.06
CA GLN A 38 1.31 5.22 10.47
C GLN A 38 2.29 5.02 11.64
N ASN A 39 1.84 4.33 12.69
CA ASN A 39 2.64 4.08 13.88
C ASN A 39 3.90 3.28 13.55
N GLU A 40 3.79 2.29 12.66
CA GLU A 40 4.93 1.50 12.20
C GLU A 40 5.94 2.34 11.41
N VAL A 41 5.48 3.17 10.47
CA VAL A 41 6.35 4.07 9.70
C VAL A 41 7.09 5.02 10.63
N LEU A 42 6.38 5.68 11.55
CA LEU A 42 6.97 6.62 12.50
C LEU A 42 7.92 5.93 13.49
N ARG A 43 7.62 4.70 13.92
CA ARG A 43 8.49 3.91 14.80
C ARG A 43 9.76 3.50 14.08
N LYS A 44 9.68 2.89 12.89
CA LYS A 44 10.85 2.46 12.11
C LYS A 44 11.75 3.65 11.75
N SER A 45 11.16 4.80 11.41
CA SER A 45 11.90 6.04 11.14
C SER A 45 12.72 6.57 12.34
N ARG A 46 12.38 6.17 13.57
CA ARG A 46 13.14 6.54 14.78
C ARG A 46 14.24 5.53 15.12
N GLN A 47 14.08 4.28 14.68
CA GLN A 47 14.94 3.17 15.07
C GLN A 47 16.01 2.84 14.03
N ASP A 48 15.78 3.18 12.77
CA ASP A 48 16.69 2.92 11.66
C ASP A 48 16.93 4.22 10.88
N GLU A 49 18.20 4.62 10.80
CA GLU A 49 18.63 5.85 10.16
C GLU A 49 18.26 5.90 8.66
N ARG A 50 18.24 4.74 8.00
CA ARG A 50 17.85 4.63 6.58
C ARG A 50 16.44 5.17 6.34
N PHE A 51 15.58 5.09 7.35
CA PHE A 51 14.17 5.49 7.26
C PHE A 51 13.86 6.85 7.88
N ARG A 52 14.86 7.58 8.40
CA ARG A 52 14.63 8.84 9.13
C ARG A 52 13.84 9.88 8.32
N ALA A 53 14.08 9.94 7.02
CA ALA A 53 13.39 10.86 6.12
C ALA A 53 11.88 10.57 6.00
N ALA A 54 11.45 9.32 6.19
CA ALA A 54 10.03 8.97 6.08
C ALA A 54 9.16 9.68 7.11
N ALA A 55 9.60 9.79 8.37
CA ALA A 55 8.88 10.55 9.39
C ALA A 55 8.79 12.05 9.06
N VAL A 56 9.81 12.64 8.44
CA VAL A 56 9.80 14.06 8.05
C VAL A 56 8.79 14.28 6.91
N VAL A 57 8.78 13.39 5.92
CA VAL A 57 7.81 13.42 4.82
C VAL A 57 6.40 13.22 5.35
N TRP A 58 6.17 12.19 6.17
CA TRP A 58 4.85 11.87 6.72
C TRP A 58 4.22 13.07 7.42
N ARG A 59 4.99 13.80 8.26
CA ARG A 59 4.49 14.98 8.98
C ARG A 59 4.10 16.15 8.08
N LYS A 60 4.62 16.21 6.85
CA LYS A 60 4.26 17.24 5.86
C LYS A 60 3.01 16.87 5.06
N LEU A 61 2.63 15.60 5.03
CA LEU A 61 1.43 15.15 4.32
C LEU A 61 0.20 15.51 5.15
N THR A 62 -0.48 16.57 4.73
CA THR A 62 -1.78 16.98 5.30
C THR A 62 -2.85 15.90 5.02
N PRO A 63 -4.00 15.92 5.73
CA PRO A 63 -5.11 15.01 5.47
C PRO A 63 -5.65 15.02 4.03
N ALA A 64 -5.39 16.08 3.26
CA ALA A 64 -5.72 16.14 1.83
C ALA A 64 -4.87 15.21 0.96
N TRP A 65 -3.68 14.80 1.42
CA TRP A 65 -2.72 13.95 0.70
C TRP A 65 -2.50 12.59 1.35
N MET A 66 -2.68 12.50 2.67
CA MET A 66 -2.57 11.26 3.44
C MET A 66 -3.68 11.23 4.50
N ARG A 67 -4.71 10.43 4.27
CA ARG A 67 -5.78 10.20 5.25
C ARG A 67 -5.41 9.04 6.17
N VAL A 68 -5.48 9.26 7.48
CA VAL A 68 -5.33 8.18 8.47
C VAL A 68 -6.69 7.51 8.68
N LEU A 69 -6.75 6.19 8.52
CA LEU A 69 -7.92 5.37 8.79
C LEU A 69 -7.85 4.88 10.23
N SER A 70 -8.92 5.07 10.99
CA SER A 70 -8.95 4.67 12.40
C SER A 70 -8.99 3.16 12.54
N ASP A 71 -8.15 2.59 13.40
CA ASP A 71 -8.18 1.17 13.74
C ASP A 71 -9.12 0.87 14.92
N ALA A 72 -9.96 1.84 15.30
CA ALA A 72 -11.01 1.63 16.28
C ALA A 72 -11.96 0.51 15.83
N GLN A 73 -12.29 -0.37 16.75
CA GLN A 73 -13.11 -1.53 16.43
C GLN A 73 -14.53 -1.12 15.99
N THR A 74 -14.89 -1.49 14.77
CA THR A 74 -16.28 -1.49 14.28
C THR A 74 -16.73 -2.93 14.00
N PRO A 75 -18.04 -3.22 13.92
CA PRO A 75 -18.53 -4.54 13.54
C PRO A 75 -17.96 -5.04 12.20
N GLU A 76 -17.87 -4.15 11.21
CA GLU A 76 -17.39 -4.46 9.86
C GLU A 76 -15.90 -4.76 9.86
N LEU A 77 -15.09 -3.92 10.53
CA LEU A 77 -13.65 -4.10 10.63
C LEU A 77 -13.32 -5.36 11.44
N ALA A 78 -14.02 -5.60 12.54
CA ALA A 78 -13.86 -6.82 13.34
C ALA A 78 -14.19 -8.08 12.53
N ALA A 79 -15.26 -8.05 11.72
CA ALA A 79 -15.64 -9.16 10.86
C ALA A 79 -14.59 -9.42 9.75
N ALA A 80 -14.03 -8.36 9.16
CA ALA A 80 -12.95 -8.47 8.18
C ALA A 80 -11.68 -9.07 8.81
N VAL A 81 -11.24 -8.53 9.95
CA VAL A 81 -10.06 -9.05 10.68
C VAL A 81 -10.25 -10.51 11.07
N HIS A 82 -11.43 -10.88 11.59
CA HIS A 82 -11.71 -12.25 11.97
C HIS A 82 -11.69 -13.21 10.79
N ARG A 83 -12.22 -12.79 9.64
CA ARG A 83 -12.22 -13.62 8.44
C ARG A 83 -10.80 -13.84 7.91
N ILE A 84 -9.97 -12.80 7.92
CA ILE A 84 -8.58 -12.84 7.46
C ILE A 84 -7.72 -13.70 8.39
N THR A 85 -7.85 -13.51 9.70
CA THR A 85 -6.89 -14.03 10.69
C THR A 85 -7.40 -15.22 11.50
N ARG A 86 -8.70 -15.50 11.46
CA ARG A 86 -9.42 -16.45 12.35
C ARG A 86 -9.34 -16.10 13.84
N GLN A 87 -8.95 -14.88 14.18
CA GLN A 87 -8.83 -14.38 15.56
C GLN A 87 -9.83 -13.23 15.79
N SER A 88 -10.15 -12.91 17.05
CA SER A 88 -10.89 -11.68 17.32
C SER A 88 -9.99 -10.46 17.05
N MET A 89 -10.59 -9.31 16.72
CA MET A 89 -9.82 -8.07 16.54
C MET A 89 -9.05 -7.70 17.81
N GLU A 90 -9.66 -7.89 18.99
CA GLU A 90 -9.02 -7.67 20.28
C GLU A 90 -7.78 -8.56 20.48
N GLN A 91 -7.85 -9.85 20.12
CA GLN A 91 -6.71 -10.75 20.18
C GLN A 91 -5.64 -10.33 19.17
N ARG A 92 -6.06 -9.96 17.96
CA ARG A 92 -5.15 -9.62 16.87
C ARG A 92 -4.32 -8.36 17.17
N LEU A 93 -4.93 -7.36 17.81
CA LEU A 93 -4.26 -6.13 18.24
C LEU A 93 -3.16 -6.36 19.28
N LYS A 94 -3.19 -7.49 20.02
CA LYS A 94 -2.15 -7.86 20.99
C LYS A 94 -0.90 -8.46 20.33
N HIS A 95 -0.97 -8.82 19.05
CA HIS A 95 0.13 -9.42 18.31
C HIS A 95 0.64 -8.47 17.22
N PRO A 96 1.82 -7.85 17.36
CA PRO A 96 2.26 -6.82 16.40
C PRO A 96 2.67 -7.38 15.04
N LYS A 97 3.03 -8.67 14.98
CA LYS A 97 3.48 -9.31 13.74
C LYS A 97 2.36 -9.24 12.68
N ASP A 98 2.69 -8.77 11.48
CA ASP A 98 1.82 -8.67 10.29
C ASP A 98 0.54 -7.83 10.49
N LEU A 99 0.48 -7.02 11.57
CA LEU A 99 -0.73 -6.29 11.96
C LEU A 99 -1.03 -5.16 10.97
N GLY A 100 -0.01 -4.43 10.52
CA GLY A 100 -0.14 -3.39 9.50
C GLY A 100 -0.81 -3.92 8.23
N GLU A 101 -0.25 -4.99 7.65
CA GLU A 101 -0.80 -5.65 6.46
C GLU A 101 -2.25 -6.13 6.68
N THR A 102 -2.52 -6.75 7.84
CA THR A 102 -3.87 -7.19 8.19
C THR A 102 -4.85 -6.01 8.18
N MET A 103 -4.49 -4.88 8.77
CA MET A 103 -5.35 -3.70 8.81
C MET A 103 -5.52 -3.06 7.44
N VAL A 104 -4.47 -2.99 6.63
CA VAL A 104 -4.56 -2.49 5.24
C VAL A 104 -5.60 -3.27 4.45
N ILE A 105 -5.53 -4.60 4.51
CA ILE A 105 -6.46 -5.48 3.79
C ILE A 105 -7.86 -5.38 4.39
N ALA A 106 -7.99 -5.36 5.72
CA ALA A 106 -9.29 -5.30 6.38
C ALA A 106 -10.02 -3.99 6.06
N HIS A 107 -9.35 -2.83 6.11
CA HIS A 107 -9.91 -1.55 5.69
C HIS A 107 -10.33 -1.54 4.23
N ALA A 108 -9.51 -2.11 3.34
CA ALA A 108 -9.85 -2.22 1.93
C ALA A 108 -11.10 -3.08 1.70
N VAL A 109 -11.23 -4.18 2.43
CA VAL A 109 -12.40 -5.06 2.39
C VAL A 109 -13.65 -4.34 2.88
N VAL A 110 -13.57 -3.61 4.00
CA VAL A 110 -14.72 -2.85 4.53
C VAL A 110 -15.20 -1.82 3.51
N ALA A 111 -14.30 -1.02 2.94
CA ALA A 111 -14.65 -0.03 1.91
C ALA A 111 -15.22 -0.70 0.64
N ALA A 112 -14.64 -1.81 0.19
CA ALA A 112 -15.15 -2.54 -0.96
C ALA A 112 -16.53 -3.17 -0.70
N GLU A 113 -16.78 -3.71 0.49
CA GLU A 113 -18.10 -4.23 0.87
C GLU A 113 -19.16 -3.12 0.92
N ALA A 114 -18.76 -1.87 1.19
CA ALA A 114 -19.60 -0.68 1.10
C ALA A 114 -19.85 -0.18 -0.34
N GLY A 115 -19.31 -0.85 -1.36
CA GLY A 115 -19.53 -0.50 -2.76
C GLY A 115 -18.39 0.28 -3.42
N GLU A 116 -17.28 0.54 -2.72
CA GLU A 116 -16.17 1.34 -3.25
C GLU A 116 -15.15 0.53 -4.05
N THR A 117 -14.51 1.17 -5.03
CA THR A 117 -13.30 0.62 -5.65
C THR A 117 -12.08 1.14 -4.91
N VAL A 118 -11.27 0.22 -4.38
CA VAL A 118 -10.12 0.51 -3.52
C VAL A 118 -8.85 0.00 -4.19
N THR A 119 -7.83 0.85 -4.29
CA THR A 119 -6.48 0.40 -4.64
C THR A 119 -5.69 0.13 -3.38
N VAL A 120 -4.96 -0.98 -3.31
CA VAL A 120 -4.13 -1.36 -2.16
C VAL A 120 -2.69 -1.54 -2.62
N LEU A 121 -1.77 -0.81 -2.00
CA LEU A 121 -0.33 -0.89 -2.27
C LEU A 121 0.36 -1.78 -1.22
N ILE A 122 0.74 -2.99 -1.61
CA ILE A 122 1.42 -4.01 -0.79
C ILE A 122 2.53 -4.67 -1.63
N ASP A 123 3.72 -4.81 -1.06
CA ASP A 123 4.84 -5.54 -1.67
C ASP A 123 5.04 -6.95 -1.07
N ASP A 124 4.46 -7.24 0.11
CA ASP A 124 4.59 -8.53 0.77
C ASP A 124 3.78 -9.65 0.09
N GLY A 125 4.42 -10.80 -0.09
CA GLY A 125 3.82 -11.97 -0.74
C GLY A 125 2.65 -12.58 0.04
N PRO A 126 2.84 -12.97 1.32
CA PRO A 126 1.75 -13.34 2.22
C PRO A 126 0.57 -12.35 2.24
N GLY A 127 0.82 -11.05 2.38
CA GLY A 127 -0.20 -10.00 2.34
C GLY A 127 -0.96 -9.99 1.01
N ALA A 128 -0.25 -10.04 -0.12
CA ALA A 128 -0.86 -10.09 -1.44
C ALA A 128 -1.74 -11.34 -1.66
N ARG A 129 -1.34 -12.51 -1.15
CA ARG A 129 -2.17 -13.73 -1.20
C ARG A 129 -3.46 -13.58 -0.41
N THR A 130 -3.36 -13.04 0.80
CA THR A 130 -4.52 -12.77 1.66
C THR A 130 -5.49 -11.81 0.97
N ALA A 131 -4.98 -10.72 0.39
CA ALA A 131 -5.79 -9.77 -0.34
C ALA A 131 -6.43 -10.40 -1.59
N THR A 132 -5.71 -11.27 -2.30
CA THR A 132 -6.22 -11.99 -3.48
C THR A 132 -7.40 -12.91 -3.11
N ALA A 133 -7.36 -13.55 -1.95
CA ALA A 133 -8.47 -14.37 -1.45
C ALA A 133 -9.74 -13.52 -1.21
N GLU A 134 -9.59 -12.33 -0.61
CA GLU A 134 -10.70 -11.41 -0.40
C GLU A 134 -11.21 -10.77 -1.70
N ILE A 135 -10.32 -10.46 -2.66
CA ILE A 135 -10.71 -10.03 -4.02
C ILE A 135 -11.59 -11.08 -4.68
N SER A 136 -11.16 -12.34 -4.64
CA SER A 136 -11.90 -13.45 -5.23
C SER A 136 -13.28 -13.62 -4.57
N ARG A 137 -13.37 -13.37 -3.27
CA ARG A 137 -14.64 -13.39 -2.52
C ARG A 137 -15.58 -12.26 -2.96
N LEU A 138 -15.07 -11.04 -3.08
CA LEU A 138 -15.85 -9.89 -3.55
C LEU A 138 -16.34 -10.09 -4.99
N GLN A 139 -15.51 -10.64 -5.87
CA GLN A 139 -15.90 -10.97 -7.25
C GLN A 139 -17.06 -11.99 -7.30
N ARG A 140 -17.07 -13.00 -6.41
CA ARG A 140 -18.21 -13.93 -6.30
C ARG A 140 -19.49 -13.22 -5.86
N PHE A 141 -19.39 -12.24 -4.96
CA PHE A 141 -20.55 -11.44 -4.56
C PHE A 141 -21.07 -10.55 -5.71
N GLN A 142 -20.18 -9.94 -6.48
CA GLN A 142 -20.56 -9.18 -7.68
C GLN A 142 -21.25 -10.07 -8.73
N ALA A 143 -20.70 -11.25 -9.01
CA ALA A 143 -21.29 -12.22 -9.92
C ALA A 143 -22.67 -12.70 -9.45
N GLY A 144 -22.90 -12.74 -8.12
CA GLY A 144 -24.20 -13.03 -7.51
C GLY A 144 -25.15 -11.83 -7.45
N GLY A 145 -24.83 -10.70 -8.08
CA GLY A 145 -25.68 -9.51 -8.14
C GLY A 145 -25.66 -8.63 -6.88
N ARG A 146 -24.74 -8.87 -5.93
CA ARG A 146 -24.60 -8.02 -4.74
C ARG A 146 -23.86 -6.73 -5.11
N GLY A 147 -24.36 -5.59 -4.67
CA GLY A 147 -23.78 -4.26 -4.90
C GLY A 147 -22.51 -3.97 -4.10
N VAL A 148 -21.50 -4.84 -4.19
CA VAL A 148 -20.17 -4.60 -3.62
C VAL A 148 -19.21 -4.02 -4.65
N GLY A 149 -18.23 -3.26 -4.18
CA GLY A 149 -17.15 -2.72 -4.96
C GLY A 149 -16.02 -3.72 -5.19
N SER A 150 -14.80 -3.22 -5.41
CA SER A 150 -13.66 -4.05 -5.81
C SER A 150 -12.36 -3.58 -5.17
N ILE A 151 -11.41 -4.50 -5.05
CA ILE A 151 -10.05 -4.20 -4.60
C ILE A 151 -9.09 -4.45 -5.77
N ARG A 152 -8.19 -3.50 -6.01
CA ARG A 152 -7.08 -3.61 -6.96
C ARG A 152 -5.77 -3.62 -6.20
N LEU A 153 -4.95 -4.64 -6.40
CA LEU A 153 -3.60 -4.68 -5.85
C LEU A 153 -2.63 -3.98 -6.79
N VAL A 154 -1.73 -3.19 -6.21
CA VAL A 154 -0.56 -2.61 -6.86
C VAL A 154 0.65 -2.84 -5.99
N SER A 155 1.82 -2.93 -6.63
CA SER A 155 3.13 -3.06 -5.97
C SER A 155 4.00 -1.85 -6.28
N THR A 156 5.16 -1.75 -5.62
CA THR A 156 6.22 -0.78 -5.96
C THR A 156 6.60 -0.88 -7.44
N LEU A 157 6.71 -2.10 -7.98
CA LEU A 157 6.99 -2.29 -9.41
C LEU A 157 5.87 -1.72 -10.29
N THR A 158 4.61 -1.94 -9.91
CA THR A 158 3.45 -1.39 -10.64
C THR A 158 3.48 0.14 -10.62
N VAL A 159 3.79 0.75 -9.47
CA VAL A 159 3.89 2.21 -9.34
C VAL A 159 4.98 2.77 -10.26
N LEU A 160 6.16 2.15 -10.25
CA LEU A 160 7.28 2.59 -11.08
C LEU A 160 6.99 2.42 -12.57
N GLU A 161 6.38 1.31 -12.97
CA GLU A 161 5.97 1.09 -14.36
C GLU A 161 4.98 2.16 -14.82
N LEU A 162 3.97 2.48 -13.99
CA LEU A 162 3.01 3.53 -14.31
C LEU A 162 3.65 4.92 -14.39
N ALA A 163 4.72 5.16 -13.63
CA ALA A 163 5.46 6.42 -13.61
C ALA A 163 6.45 6.59 -14.77
N ALA A 164 6.77 5.53 -15.52
CA ALA A 164 7.69 5.60 -16.65
C ALA A 164 7.20 6.61 -17.71
N GLY A 165 8.09 7.47 -18.19
CA GLY A 165 7.80 8.54 -19.14
C GLY A 165 7.10 9.76 -18.55
N THR A 166 6.81 9.77 -17.24
CA THR A 166 6.19 10.93 -16.57
C THR A 166 7.25 11.90 -16.06
N GLN A 167 6.84 13.11 -15.65
CA GLN A 167 7.73 14.06 -14.97
C GLN A 167 8.46 13.50 -13.73
N HIS A 168 7.95 12.41 -13.12
CA HIS A 168 8.55 11.81 -11.93
C HIS A 168 9.61 10.76 -12.26
N VAL A 169 9.49 10.11 -13.42
CA VAL A 169 10.47 9.15 -13.96
C VAL A 169 10.56 9.36 -15.48
N PRO A 170 11.25 10.43 -15.93
CA PRO A 170 11.20 10.86 -17.33
C PRO A 170 11.92 9.91 -18.27
N ASP A 171 12.96 9.23 -17.80
CA ASP A 171 13.81 8.38 -18.61
C ASP A 171 14.32 7.14 -17.86
N LYS A 172 14.94 6.22 -18.62
CA LYS A 172 15.52 4.99 -18.09
C LYS A 172 16.65 5.24 -17.06
N PRO A 173 17.56 6.23 -17.25
CA PRO A 173 18.51 6.61 -16.21
C PRO A 173 17.85 7.00 -14.88
N ALA A 174 16.80 7.83 -14.91
CA ALA A 174 16.04 8.22 -13.72
C ALA A 174 15.36 7.01 -13.07
N MET A 175 14.79 6.09 -13.86
CA MET A 175 14.25 4.83 -13.37
C MET A 175 15.31 4.02 -12.61
N ARG A 176 16.48 3.81 -13.22
CA ARG A 176 17.59 3.08 -12.59
C ARG A 176 18.02 3.73 -11.28
N ALA A 177 18.16 5.05 -11.25
CA ALA A 177 18.57 5.78 -10.06
C ALA A 177 17.55 5.67 -8.92
N ILE A 178 16.26 5.81 -9.23
CA ILE A 178 15.18 5.65 -8.23
C ILE A 178 15.12 4.21 -7.73
N TYR A 179 15.15 3.24 -8.65
CA TYR A 179 15.10 1.82 -8.34
C TYR A 179 16.26 1.39 -7.43
N ALA A 180 17.48 1.83 -7.74
CA ALA A 180 18.65 1.52 -6.93
C ALA A 180 18.48 2.02 -5.48
N ARG A 181 17.97 3.25 -5.30
CA ARG A 181 17.70 3.82 -3.97
C ARG A 181 16.60 3.06 -3.22
N LEU A 182 15.54 2.63 -3.90
CA LEU A 182 14.50 1.78 -3.31
C LEU A 182 15.06 0.43 -2.88
N ARG A 183 15.85 -0.21 -3.75
CA ARG A 183 16.49 -1.50 -3.47
C ARG A 183 17.44 -1.45 -2.28
N CYS A 184 18.14 -0.33 -2.04
CA CYS A 184 18.97 -0.18 -0.84
C CYS A 184 18.18 -0.22 0.48
N LEU A 185 16.86 0.00 0.41
CA LEU A 185 15.95 -0.02 1.55
C LEU A 185 15.15 -1.32 1.65
N ASP A 186 15.04 -2.06 0.54
CA ASP A 186 14.19 -3.22 0.39
C ASP A 186 14.89 -4.35 -0.39
N ASP A 187 15.35 -5.34 0.36
CA ASP A 187 15.99 -6.54 -0.19
C ASP A 187 15.00 -7.43 -0.97
N GLY A 188 13.70 -7.20 -0.83
CA GLY A 188 12.63 -7.93 -1.54
C GLY A 188 12.50 -7.54 -3.01
N LEU A 189 13.06 -6.40 -3.44
CA LEU A 189 13.01 -6.00 -4.85
C LEU A 189 13.95 -6.87 -5.71
N PRO A 190 13.49 -7.43 -6.85
CA PRO A 190 14.36 -8.21 -7.75
C PRO A 190 15.35 -7.30 -8.49
N PRO A 191 16.52 -7.79 -8.98
CA PRO A 191 17.41 -6.96 -9.81
C PRO A 191 16.63 -6.27 -10.94
N ILE A 192 16.92 -5.01 -11.26
CA ILE A 192 16.09 -4.26 -12.21
C ILE A 192 16.09 -4.91 -13.60
N GLU A 193 17.17 -5.59 -13.96
CA GLU A 193 17.32 -6.38 -15.18
C GLU A 193 16.37 -7.59 -15.25
N LYS A 194 15.83 -8.03 -14.10
CA LYS A 194 14.80 -9.08 -14.02
C LYS A 194 13.38 -8.52 -13.98
N THR A 195 13.21 -7.22 -14.26
CA THR A 195 11.91 -6.55 -14.33
C THR A 195 11.67 -6.00 -15.73
N SER A 196 10.41 -5.73 -16.07
CA SER A 196 10.02 -5.07 -17.31
C SER A 196 10.16 -3.54 -17.28
N LEU A 197 10.66 -2.95 -16.18
CA LEU A 197 10.65 -1.50 -15.98
C LEU A 197 11.40 -0.72 -17.08
N LEU A 198 12.49 -1.27 -17.60
CA LEU A 198 13.32 -0.63 -18.63
C LEU A 198 12.83 -0.92 -20.06
N GLU A 199 11.92 -1.87 -20.20
CA GLU A 199 11.27 -2.29 -21.44
C GLU A 199 9.83 -1.75 -21.53
N SER A 200 9.40 -0.99 -20.52
CA SER A 200 8.04 -0.45 -20.45
C SER A 200 7.66 0.27 -21.75
N PRO A 201 6.48 0.00 -22.32
CA PRO A 201 6.02 0.69 -23.53
C PRO A 201 5.80 2.20 -23.31
N ARG A 202 5.84 2.66 -22.05
CA ARG A 202 5.61 4.04 -21.64
C ARG A 202 6.82 4.97 -21.80
N TRP A 203 7.97 4.46 -22.23
CA TRP A 203 9.18 5.27 -22.53
C TRP A 203 9.10 6.07 -23.84
N SER A 204 7.90 6.19 -24.43
CA SER A 204 7.67 6.77 -25.76
C SER A 204 8.07 8.24 -25.84
#